data_AF-A0A7R9IRU6-F1
#
_entry.id   AF-A0A7R9IRU6-F1
#
_cell.length_a   1.000
_cell.length_b   1.000
_cell.length_c   1.000
_cell.angle_alpha   90.00
_cell.angle_beta   90.00
_cell.angle_gamma   90.00
#
_symmetry.space_group_name_H-M   'P 1'
#
loop_
_entity.id
_entity.type
_entity.pdbx_description
1 polymer ?
#
loop_
_entity_poly.entity_id
_entity_poly.type
_entity_poly.pdbx_seq_one_letter_code
_entity_poly.pdbx_strand_id
1 'polypeptide(L)'
;MQTAEATEVPDDISLSGHKDKPVMKWNSVDVMTWVIQVCEDSFNVKHEDMNLVNFSIGGNQLVNLTIQDFRQRSPKFGDFLYTKLDELKRGEPSK
;
A
#
# COMPACT_ATOMS: atom_id res chain seq x y z
N MET A 1 31.69 15.61 27.35
CA MET A 1 31.56 14.34 26.61
C MET A 1 30.22 14.43 25.88
N GLN A 2 30.26 14.44 24.54
CA GLN A 2 29.06 14.37 23.68
C GLN A 2 28.65 12.91 23.56
N THR A 3 27.39 12.59 23.83
CA THR A 3 26.80 11.30 23.45
C THR A 3 25.31 11.47 23.15
N ALA A 4 25.01 11.34 21.85
CA ALA A 4 23.77 10.93 21.20
C ALA A 4 22.47 11.66 21.55
N GLU A 5 22.10 12.63 20.72
CA GLU A 5 20.69 12.94 20.46
C GLU A 5 20.01 11.67 19.94
N ALA A 6 19.11 11.11 20.76
CA ALA A 6 18.13 10.15 20.29
C ALA A 6 17.30 10.88 19.22
N THR A 7 17.46 10.47 17.96
CA THR A 7 16.60 10.94 16.88
C THR A 7 15.20 10.43 17.20
N GLU A 8 14.38 11.32 17.76
CA GLU A 8 12.96 11.10 17.96
C GLU A 8 12.38 10.71 16.59
N VAL A 9 12.02 9.43 16.43
CA VAL A 9 11.24 9.00 15.28
C VAL A 9 9.90 9.73 15.38
N PRO A 10 9.54 10.60 14.44
CA PRO A 10 8.29 11.33 14.54
C PRO A 10 7.13 10.32 14.58
N ASP A 11 6.34 10.36 15.65
CA ASP A 11 5.09 9.61 15.85
C ASP A 11 4.05 9.80 14.72
N ASP A 12 4.35 10.68 13.76
CA ASP A 12 3.46 11.14 12.70
C ASP A 12 3.77 10.53 11.31
N ILE A 13 4.41 9.37 11.24
CA ILE A 13 4.27 8.54 10.02
C ILE A 13 2.86 7.95 10.05
N SER A 14 1.87 8.77 9.70
CA SER A 14 0.50 8.34 9.54
C SER A 14 0.46 7.23 8.50
N LEU A 15 0.42 5.98 8.96
CA LEU A 15 0.22 4.78 8.14
C LEU A 15 -1.16 4.79 7.45
N SER A 16 -2.00 5.79 7.72
CA SER A 16 -3.24 6.08 7.02
C SER A 16 -3.16 7.25 6.05
N GLY A 17 -1.98 7.83 5.79
CA GLY A 17 -1.81 9.00 4.92
C GLY A 17 -2.33 8.83 3.48
N HIS A 18 -2.59 7.58 3.08
CA HIS A 18 -3.22 7.23 1.81
C HIS A 18 -4.76 7.40 1.81
N LYS A 19 -5.42 7.41 2.97
CA LYS A 19 -6.89 7.50 3.11
C LYS A 19 -7.43 8.91 2.83
N ASP A 20 -6.66 9.94 3.12
CA ASP A 20 -7.08 11.35 2.98
C ASP A 20 -6.78 11.97 1.62
N LYS A 21 -6.25 11.20 0.66
CA LYS A 21 -5.85 11.71 -0.66
C LYS A 21 -6.14 10.71 -1.77
N PRO A 22 -6.44 11.20 -2.99
CA PRO A 22 -6.71 10.33 -4.13
C PRO A 22 -5.51 9.44 -4.45
N VAL A 23 -5.78 8.22 -4.93
CA VAL A 23 -4.75 7.21 -5.23
C VAL A 23 -3.62 7.77 -6.09
N MET A 24 -3.93 8.62 -7.07
CA MET A 24 -2.90 9.24 -7.94
C MET A 24 -1.85 10.08 -7.19
N LYS A 25 -2.14 10.52 -5.95
CA LYS A 25 -1.24 11.30 -5.10
C LYS A 25 -0.51 10.45 -4.05
N TRP A 26 -0.67 9.13 -4.08
CA TRP A 26 0.04 8.23 -3.17
C TRP A 26 1.53 8.18 -3.51
N ASN A 27 2.38 8.24 -2.50
CA ASN A 27 3.79 7.91 -2.61
C ASN A 27 3.98 6.38 -2.45
N SER A 28 5.21 5.89 -2.50
CA SER A 28 5.50 4.46 -2.36
C SER A 28 5.12 3.89 -0.99
N VAL A 29 5.26 4.67 0.08
CA VAL A 29 4.88 4.25 1.43
C VAL A 29 3.37 4.07 1.52
N ASP A 30 2.60 5.04 1.02
CA ASP A 30 1.14 4.97 0.93
C ASP A 30 0.66 3.70 0.21
N VAL A 31 1.28 3.39 -0.93
CA VAL A 31 0.95 2.19 -1.72
C VAL A 31 1.26 0.91 -0.93
N MET A 32 2.45 0.81 -0.33
CA MET A 32 2.81 -0.37 0.46
C MET A 32 1.87 -0.53 1.66
N THR A 33 1.55 0.55 2.37
CA THR A 33 0.63 0.48 3.50
C THR A 33 -0.78 0.08 3.09
N TRP A 34 -1.27 0.57 1.94
CA TRP A 34 -2.54 0.11 1.40
C TRP A 34 -2.52 -1.40 1.07
N VAL A 35 -1.45 -1.91 0.45
CA VAL A 35 -1.30 -3.35 0.17
C VAL A 35 -1.35 -4.16 1.47
N ILE A 36 -0.63 -3.72 2.51
CA ILE A 36 -0.63 -4.36 3.83
C ILE A 36 -2.05 -4.41 4.38
N GLN A 37 -2.73 -3.26 4.47
CA GLN A 37 -4.07 -3.17 5.03
C GLN A 37 -5.06 -4.08 4.30
N VAL A 38 -5.10 -4.00 2.97
CA VAL A 38 -6.01 -4.84 2.17
C VAL A 38 -5.78 -6.33 2.42
N CYS A 39 -4.52 -6.75 2.51
CA CYS A 39 -4.19 -8.16 2.71
C CYS A 39 -4.39 -8.63 4.16
N GLU A 40 -4.08 -7.79 5.14
CA GLU A 40 -4.35 -8.05 6.57
C GLU A 40 -5.85 -8.14 6.83
N ASP A 41 -6.63 -7.17 6.35
CA ASP A 41 -8.08 -7.11 6.58
C ASP A 41 -8.84 -8.27 5.91
N SER A 42 -8.39 -8.70 4.72
CA SER A 42 -9.12 -9.69 3.92
C SER A 42 -8.65 -11.12 4.10
N PHE A 43 -7.37 -11.33 4.46
CA PHE A 43 -6.76 -12.66 4.53
C PHE A 43 -6.05 -12.94 5.85
N ASN A 44 -5.97 -11.97 6.78
CA ASN A 44 -5.24 -12.08 8.04
C ASN A 44 -3.77 -12.49 7.83
N VAL A 45 -3.16 -12.00 6.74
CA VAL A 45 -1.77 -12.29 6.35
C VAL A 45 -0.88 -11.18 6.91
N LYS A 46 0.21 -11.54 7.57
CA LYS A 46 1.18 -10.56 8.08
C LYS A 46 1.96 -9.91 6.94
N HIS A 47 2.31 -8.64 7.10
CA HIS A 47 3.13 -7.91 6.12
C HIS A 47 4.47 -8.59 5.77
N GLU A 48 5.04 -9.38 6.69
CA GLU A 48 6.27 -10.17 6.48
C GLU A 48 6.14 -11.23 5.37
N ASP A 49 4.93 -11.77 5.17
CA ASP A 49 4.63 -12.76 4.13
C ASP A 49 4.28 -12.11 2.78
N MET A 50 4.31 -10.78 2.70
CA MET A 50 3.98 -10.02 1.51
C MET A 50 5.24 -9.53 0.79
N ASN A 51 5.30 -9.67 -0.53
CA ASN A 51 6.40 -9.14 -1.31
C ASN A 51 6.20 -7.64 -1.60
N LEU A 52 6.31 -6.81 -0.56
CA LEU A 52 6.05 -5.36 -0.61
C LEU A 52 7.05 -4.58 -1.48
N VAL A 53 8.26 -5.12 -1.66
CA VAL A 53 9.27 -4.49 -2.53
C VAL A 53 8.77 -4.37 -3.97
N ASN A 54 7.94 -5.33 -4.41
CA ASN A 54 7.31 -5.30 -5.72
C ASN A 54 6.24 -4.20 -5.84
N PHE A 55 5.86 -3.54 -4.75
CA PHE A 55 4.92 -2.42 -4.71
C PHE A 55 5.55 -1.12 -4.23
N SER A 56 6.89 -1.01 -4.25
CA SER A 56 7.63 0.25 -4.02
C SER A 56 7.49 1.22 -5.22
N ILE A 57 6.25 1.61 -5.53
CA ILE A 57 5.88 2.49 -6.64
C ILE A 57 4.93 3.58 -6.16
N GLY A 58 4.88 4.71 -6.85
CA GLY A 58 3.89 5.75 -6.58
C GLY A 58 2.49 5.38 -7.07
N GLY A 59 1.48 6.02 -6.50
CA GLY A 59 0.08 5.81 -6.86
C GLY A 59 -0.25 6.16 -8.32
N ASN A 60 0.44 7.14 -8.91
CA ASN A 60 0.36 7.45 -10.33
C ASN A 60 0.79 6.27 -11.23
N GLN A 61 1.72 5.44 -10.77
CA GLN A 61 2.10 4.21 -11.46
C GLN A 61 1.12 3.09 -11.15
N LEU A 62 0.72 2.96 -9.87
CA LEU A 62 -0.22 1.94 -9.40
C LEU A 62 -1.53 1.96 -10.21
N VAL A 63 -2.13 3.13 -10.43
CA VAL A 63 -3.42 3.26 -11.16
C VAL A 63 -3.35 2.86 -12.64
N ASN A 64 -2.14 2.79 -13.20
CA ASN A 64 -1.86 2.44 -14.59
C ASN A 64 -1.44 0.98 -14.76
N LEU A 65 -1.23 0.24 -13.66
CA LEU A 65 -0.91 -1.18 -13.73
C LEU A 65 -2.12 -1.98 -14.24
N THR A 66 -1.84 -2.98 -15.05
CA THR A 66 -2.83 -3.97 -15.48
C THR A 66 -3.00 -5.07 -14.43
N ILE A 67 -4.08 -5.85 -14.53
CA ILE A 67 -4.25 -7.04 -13.69
C ILE A 67 -3.07 -8.02 -13.82
N GLN A 68 -2.45 -8.13 -15.01
CA GLN A 68 -1.29 -8.99 -15.21
C GLN A 68 -0.07 -8.48 -14.43
N ASP A 69 0.15 -7.17 -14.37
CA ASP A 69 1.24 -6.59 -13.56
C ASP A 69 1.05 -6.89 -12.08
N PHE A 70 -0.19 -6.82 -11.58
CA PHE A 70 -0.52 -7.18 -10.20
C PHE A 70 -0.25 -8.65 -9.91
N ARG A 71 -0.63 -9.57 -10.82
CA ARG A 71 -0.33 -11.01 -10.71
C ARG A 71 1.17 -11.30 -10.70
N GLN A 72 1.95 -10.58 -11.51
CA GLN A 72 3.40 -10.74 -11.54
C GLN A 72 4.06 -10.24 -10.25
N ARG A 73 3.58 -9.12 -9.70
CA ARG A 73 4.08 -8.53 -8.45
C ARG A 73 3.67 -9.34 -7.23
N SER A 74 2.45 -9.88 -7.22
CA SER A 74 1.90 -10.74 -6.17
C SER A 74 1.06 -11.87 -6.79
N PRO A 75 1.65 -13.05 -7.03
CA PRO A 75 0.90 -14.18 -7.58
C PRO A 75 -0.27 -14.63 -6.71
N LYS A 76 -0.16 -14.43 -5.39
CA LYS A 76 -1.16 -14.87 -4.40
C LYS A 76 -2.32 -13.89 -4.24
N PHE A 77 -2.05 -12.58 -4.32
CA PHE A 77 -3.05 -11.54 -4.00
C PHE A 77 -3.30 -10.56 -5.14
N GLY A 78 -2.61 -10.68 -6.27
CA GLY A 78 -2.63 -9.70 -7.36
C GLY A 78 -4.04 -9.40 -7.88
N ASP A 79 -4.86 -10.42 -8.10
CA ASP A 79 -6.24 -10.25 -8.58
C ASP A 79 -7.11 -9.48 -7.60
N PHE A 80 -6.96 -9.80 -6.31
CA PHE A 80 -7.68 -9.14 -5.26
C PHE A 80 -7.24 -7.68 -5.09
N LEU A 81 -5.93 -7.43 -5.09
CA LEU A 81 -5.37 -6.09 -5.02
C LEU A 81 -5.82 -5.23 -6.21
N TYR A 82 -5.82 -5.78 -7.43
CA TYR A 82 -6.33 -5.07 -8.60
C TYR A 82 -7.83 -4.72 -8.45
N THR A 83 -8.63 -5.65 -7.94
CA THR A 83 -10.06 -5.44 -7.69
C THR A 83 -10.28 -4.32 -6.66
N LYS A 84 -9.51 -4.32 -5.57
CA LYS A 84 -9.57 -3.29 -4.53
C LYS A 84 -9.11 -1.92 -5.02
N LEU A 85 -8.13 -1.87 -5.92
CA LEU A 85 -7.75 -0.65 -6.60
C LEU A 85 -8.87 -0.11 -7.49
N ASP A 86 -9.59 -0.98 -8.22
CA ASP A 86 -10.71 -0.57 -9.06
C ASP A 86 -11.89 -0.03 -8.22
N GLU A 87 -12.22 -0.67 -7.10
CA GLU A 87 -13.20 -0.17 -6.11
C GLU A 87 -12.82 1.23 -5.62
N LEU A 88 -11.56 1.43 -5.23
CA LEU A 88 -11.04 2.73 -4.80
C LEU A 88 -11.14 3.80 -5.89
N LYS A 89 -10.86 3.46 -7.15
CA LYS A 89 -10.95 4.39 -8.28
C LYS A 89 -12.40 4.80 -8.57
N ARG A 90 -13.37 3.91 -8.30
CA ARG A 90 -14.80 4.19 -8.44
C ARG A 90 -15.40 4.94 -7.25
N GLY A 91 -14.67 5.02 -6.14
CA GLY A 91 -15.17 5.59 -4.89
C GLY A 91 -16.18 4.68 -4.19
N GLU A 92 -16.17 3.37 -4.49
CA GLU A 92 -17.04 2.42 -3.82
C GLU A 92 -16.37 1.93 -2.53
N PRO A 93 -16.97 2.15 -1.34
CA PRO A 93 -16.44 1.56 -0.12
C PRO A 93 -16.59 0.04 -0.18
N SER A 94 -15.51 -0.69 0.11
CA SER A 94 -15.59 -2.14 0.35
C SER A 94 -16.62 -2.39 1.45
N LYS A 95 -17.68 -3.12 1.12
CA LYS A 95 -18.80 -3.47 2.01
C LYS A 95 -18.42 -4.53 3.03
#